data_AF-A0A3A9EZD3-F1
#
_entry.id   AF-A0A3A9EZD3-F1
#
_cell.length_a   1.000
_cell.length_b   1.000
_cell.length_c   1.000
_cell.angle_alpha   90.00
_cell.angle_beta   90.00
_cell.angle_gamma   90.00
#
_symmetry.space_group_name_H-M   'P 1'
#
loop_
_entity.id
_entity.type
_entity.pdbx_description
1 polymer ?
#
loop_
_entity_poly.entity_id
_entity_poly.type
_entity_poly.pdbx_seq_one_letter_code
_entity_poly.pdbx_strand_id
1 'polypeptide(L)'
;MAKYSNEFSNFPSKVIALHDFKNVNDSIAPIINQINSLRNQGLYNQATRIIQENSDILSQYIIDAVTIQTMFEEIHNTQIYAKQIQQCIYFDDEEPECQEGDIWIGG
;
A
#
# COMPACT_ATOMS: atom_id res chain seq x y z
N MET A 1 4.60 13.17 -18.14
CA MET A 1 4.86 11.80 -17.64
C MET A 1 3.97 11.60 -16.43
N ALA A 2 3.30 10.46 -16.31
CA ALA A 2 2.61 10.08 -15.08
C ALA A 2 3.53 10.27 -13.88
N LYS A 3 3.07 11.07 -12.93
CA LYS A 3 3.78 11.31 -11.69
C LYS A 3 3.34 10.28 -10.67
N TYR A 4 4.16 9.26 -10.45
CA TYR A 4 3.95 8.27 -9.38
C TYR A 4 4.26 8.89 -8.02
N SER A 5 3.51 8.46 -7.01
CA SER A 5 3.81 8.77 -5.62
C SER A 5 4.87 7.80 -5.11
N ASN A 6 5.86 8.29 -4.35
CA ASN A 6 6.99 7.47 -3.87
C ASN A 6 7.31 7.73 -2.39
N GLU A 7 6.31 8.05 -1.57
CA GLU A 7 6.50 8.30 -0.13
C GLU A 7 6.80 7.00 0.63
N PHE A 8 6.12 5.92 0.26
CA PHE A 8 6.24 4.56 0.81
C PHE A 8 6.52 3.50 -0.27
N SER A 9 6.16 3.79 -1.51
CA SER A 9 6.34 2.94 -2.70
C SER A 9 7.67 3.24 -3.42
N ASN A 10 8.21 2.22 -4.09
CA ASN A 10 9.34 2.36 -5.03
C ASN A 10 8.90 2.13 -6.49
N PHE A 11 7.59 2.20 -6.77
CA PHE A 11 7.04 1.93 -8.10
C PHE A 11 7.53 2.97 -9.12
N PRO A 12 7.83 2.59 -10.39
CA PRO A 12 7.79 1.23 -10.95
C PRO A 12 9.13 0.48 -10.80
N SER A 13 10.11 1.07 -10.11
CA SER A 13 11.48 0.56 -10.09
C SER A 13 11.66 -0.76 -9.34
N LYS A 14 10.71 -1.09 -8.43
CA LYS A 14 10.74 -2.30 -7.61
C LYS A 14 9.32 -2.79 -7.32
N VAL A 15 9.15 -4.09 -7.23
CA VAL A 15 7.89 -4.73 -6.80
C VAL A 15 7.75 -4.61 -5.28
N ILE A 16 6.52 -4.36 -4.81
CA ILE A 16 6.16 -4.39 -3.39
C ILE A 16 6.57 -5.72 -2.73
N ALA A 17 6.93 -5.70 -1.45
CA ALA A 17 7.10 -6.91 -0.68
C ALA A 17 5.78 -7.68 -0.59
N LEU A 18 5.82 -9.00 -0.86
CA LEU A 18 4.68 -9.87 -0.60
C LEU A 18 4.63 -10.17 0.90
N HIS A 19 3.48 -9.90 1.51
CA HIS A 19 3.26 -10.15 2.93
C HIS A 19 2.42 -11.42 3.14
N ASP A 20 2.91 -12.34 3.98
CA ASP A 20 2.22 -13.57 4.37
C ASP A 20 1.52 -13.41 5.73
N PHE A 21 0.58 -12.47 5.81
CA PHE A 21 -0.14 -12.21 7.06
C PHE A 21 -0.98 -13.42 7.48
N LYS A 22 -1.08 -13.59 8.80
CA LYS A 22 -1.78 -14.70 9.45
C LYS A 22 -2.83 -14.15 10.39
N ASN A 23 -3.92 -14.89 10.50
CA ASN A 23 -4.89 -14.67 11.57
C ASN A 23 -4.26 -15.01 12.92
N VAL A 24 -4.70 -14.29 13.94
CA VAL A 24 -4.36 -14.58 15.34
C VAL A 24 -4.79 -16.00 15.68
N ASN A 25 -3.93 -16.72 16.38
CA ASN A 25 -4.17 -18.07 16.89
C ASN A 25 -3.79 -18.16 18.37
N ASP A 26 -4.03 -19.31 19.00
CA ASP A 26 -3.81 -19.52 20.44
C ASP A 26 -2.35 -19.31 20.88
N SER A 27 -1.38 -19.47 19.97
CA SER A 27 0.03 -19.28 20.30
C SER A 27 0.41 -17.80 20.47
N ILE A 28 -0.22 -16.91 19.69
CA ILE A 28 0.10 -15.47 19.70
C ILE A 28 -0.95 -14.63 20.45
N ALA A 29 -2.15 -15.19 20.68
CA ALA A 29 -3.24 -14.53 21.39
C ALA A 29 -2.83 -13.93 22.76
N PRO A 30 -2.00 -14.58 23.60
CA PRO A 30 -1.58 -14.00 24.88
C PRO A 30 -0.88 -12.64 24.73
N ILE A 31 0.05 -12.53 23.76
CA ILE A 31 0.81 -11.30 23.51
C ILE A 31 -0.11 -10.20 22.96
N ILE A 32 -0.99 -10.55 22.02
CA ILE A 32 -1.94 -9.59 21.44
C ILE A 32 -2.93 -9.07 22.49
N ASN A 33 -3.43 -9.95 23.36
CA ASN A 33 -4.32 -9.55 24.44
C ASN A 33 -3.62 -8.64 25.45
N GLN A 34 -2.34 -8.87 25.75
CA GLN A 34 -1.55 -7.98 26.60
C GLN A 34 -1.40 -6.59 25.95
N ILE A 35 -1.09 -6.53 24.66
CA ILE A 35 -1.01 -5.27 23.91
C ILE A 35 -2.34 -4.52 23.95
N ASN A 36 -3.45 -5.21 23.69
CA ASN A 36 -4.78 -4.61 23.69
C ASN A 36 -5.19 -4.12 25.09
N SER A 37 -4.86 -4.88 26.14
CA SER A 37 -5.10 -4.47 27.52
C SER A 37 -4.35 -3.18 27.87
N LEU A 38 -3.07 -3.07 27.49
CA LEU A 38 -2.28 -1.86 27.70
C LEU A 38 -2.84 -0.66 26.92
N ARG A 39 -3.27 -0.86 25.67
CA ARG A 39 -3.93 0.19 24.87
C ARG A 39 -5.23 0.67 25.52
N ASN A 40 -6.06 -0.25 26.01
CA ASN A 40 -7.31 0.09 26.70
C ASN A 40 -7.08 0.87 28.01
N GLN A 41 -5.91 0.70 28.63
CA GLN A 41 -5.50 1.45 29.83
C GLN A 41 -4.80 2.78 29.51
N GLY A 42 -4.63 3.13 28.23
CA GLY A 42 -3.88 4.33 27.79
C GLY A 42 -2.36 4.20 27.94
N LEU A 43 -1.84 3.00 28.22
CA LEU A 43 -0.41 2.72 28.42
C LEU A 43 0.30 2.46 27.09
N TYR A 44 0.18 3.40 26.15
CA TYR A 44 0.67 3.23 24.77
C TYR A 44 2.17 2.96 24.67
N ASN A 45 3.00 3.62 25.49
CA ASN A 45 4.45 3.39 25.49
C ASN A 45 4.81 1.94 25.87
N GLN A 46 4.08 1.34 26.80
CA GLN A 46 4.30 -0.06 27.20
C GLN A 46 3.83 -1.00 26.09
N ALA A 47 2.67 -0.72 25.47
CA ALA A 47 2.19 -1.48 24.33
C ALA A 47 3.19 -1.46 23.16
N THR A 48 3.74 -0.28 22.83
CA THR A 48 4.75 -0.09 21.78
C THR A 48 6.05 -0.82 22.08
N ARG A 49 6.42 -0.95 23.36
CA ARG A 49 7.60 -1.72 23.74
C ARG A 49 7.42 -3.21 23.48
N ILE A 50 6.27 -3.78 23.85
CA ILE A 50 5.95 -5.21 23.61
C ILE A 50 5.90 -5.52 22.11
N ILE A 51 5.09 -4.76 21.36
CA ILE A 51 5.49 -4.17 20.09
C ILE A 51 6.82 -4.61 19.47
N GLN A 52 7.82 -3.76 19.74
CA GLN A 52 9.17 -3.80 19.23
C GLN A 52 9.92 -5.07 19.69
N GLU A 53 9.76 -5.46 20.95
CA GLU A 53 10.43 -6.62 21.54
C GLU A 53 10.00 -7.96 20.90
N ASN A 54 8.82 -8.00 20.26
CA ASN A 54 8.27 -9.21 19.60
C ASN A 54 8.04 -9.00 18.10
N SER A 55 8.74 -8.03 17.48
CA SER A 55 8.51 -7.60 16.10
C SER A 55 8.74 -8.70 15.05
N ASP A 56 9.69 -9.60 15.32
CA ASP A 56 10.01 -10.77 14.50
C ASP A 56 8.81 -11.70 14.31
N ILE A 57 8.02 -11.90 15.36
CA ILE A 57 6.84 -12.77 15.33
C ILE A 57 5.58 -11.96 14.98
N LEU A 58 5.40 -10.78 15.59
CA LEU A 58 4.19 -9.99 15.46
C LEU A 58 4.00 -9.37 14.07
N SER A 59 5.07 -9.17 13.30
CA SER A 59 4.99 -8.65 11.93
C SER A 59 4.08 -9.47 11.00
N GLN A 60 3.86 -10.76 11.30
CA GLN A 60 2.93 -11.61 10.55
C GLN A 60 1.47 -11.48 11.00
N TYR A 61 1.19 -10.92 12.17
CA TYR A 61 -0.15 -10.90 12.77
C TYR A 61 -0.72 -9.49 12.96
N ILE A 62 0.14 -8.47 12.91
CA ILE A 62 -0.25 -7.07 13.09
C ILE A 62 0.19 -6.29 11.86
N ILE A 63 -0.78 -5.66 11.21
CA ILE A 63 -0.55 -4.74 10.10
C ILE A 63 -0.40 -3.33 10.67
N ASP A 64 0.71 -2.66 10.36
CA ASP A 64 0.94 -1.26 10.76
C ASP A 64 0.52 -0.26 9.67
N ALA A 65 0.50 1.02 10.04
CA ALA A 65 0.08 2.09 9.13
C ALA A 65 1.02 2.22 7.92
N VAL A 66 2.32 1.99 8.10
CA VAL A 66 3.33 2.06 7.03
C VAL A 66 3.06 1.00 5.97
N THR A 67 2.75 -0.22 6.39
CA THR A 67 2.37 -1.33 5.52
C THR A 67 1.13 -0.98 4.71
N ILE A 68 0.08 -0.46 5.36
CA ILE A 68 -1.16 -0.07 4.70
C ILE A 68 -0.92 1.06 3.68
N GLN A 69 -0.15 2.08 4.06
CA GLN A 69 0.19 3.21 3.19
C GLN A 69 0.98 2.73 1.96
N THR A 70 1.96 1.86 2.17
CA THR A 70 2.73 1.23 1.08
C THR A 70 1.80 0.50 0.10
N MET A 71 0.87 -0.33 0.61
CA MET A 71 -0.07 -1.07 -0.23
C MET A 71 -0.99 -0.14 -1.04
N PHE A 72 -1.54 0.90 -0.42
CA PHE A 72 -2.41 1.83 -1.13
C PHE A 72 -1.68 2.65 -2.19
N GLU A 73 -0.45 3.08 -1.90
CA GLU A 73 0.36 3.82 -2.86
C GLU A 73 0.74 2.95 -4.07
N GLU A 74 1.12 1.69 -3.83
CA GLU A 74 1.40 0.72 -4.89
C GLU A 74 0.17 0.46 -5.77
N ILE A 75 -1.02 0.30 -5.17
CA ILE A 75 -2.29 0.16 -5.91
C ILE A 75 -2.56 1.42 -6.75
N HIS A 76 -2.41 2.60 -6.16
CA HIS A 76 -2.65 3.87 -6.85
C HIS A 76 -1.71 4.05 -8.05
N ASN A 77 -0.41 3.83 -7.85
CA ASN A 77 0.58 3.91 -8.90
C ASN A 77 0.34 2.87 -10.01
N THR A 78 -0.02 1.64 -9.63
CA THR A 78 -0.37 0.58 -10.59
C THR A 78 -1.59 0.98 -11.43
N GLN A 79 -2.60 1.62 -10.84
CA GLN A 79 -3.76 2.13 -11.59
C GLN A 79 -3.37 3.24 -12.57
N ILE A 80 -2.51 4.18 -12.18
CA ILE A 80 -1.97 5.21 -13.08
C ILE A 80 -1.27 4.53 -14.27
N TYR A 81 -0.38 3.58 -13.99
CA TYR A 81 0.36 2.84 -15.01
C TYR A 81 -0.56 2.07 -15.96
N ALA A 82 -1.56 1.34 -15.43
CA ALA A 82 -2.51 0.58 -16.24
C ALA A 82 -3.34 1.48 -17.17
N LYS A 83 -3.73 2.67 -16.70
CA LYS A 83 -4.43 3.67 -17.53
C LYS A 83 -3.53 4.18 -18.66
N GLN A 84 -2.24 4.34 -18.43
CA GLN A 84 -1.30 4.73 -19.48
C GLN A 84 -1.04 3.62 -20.50
N ILE A 85 -1.06 2.34 -20.07
CA ILE A 85 -0.91 1.21 -21.02
C ILE A 85 -2.11 1.13 -21.97
N GLN A 86 -3.30 1.54 -21.55
CA GLN A 86 -4.44 1.71 -22.43
C GLN A 86 -4.28 2.99 -23.27
N GLN A 87 -3.32 2.96 -24.21
CA GLN A 87 -3.22 3.99 -25.23
C GLN A 87 -4.50 3.98 -26.06
N CYS A 88 -5.30 5.04 -25.94
CA CYS A 88 -6.48 5.24 -26.77
C CYS A 88 -6.06 5.93 -28.08
N ILE A 89 -6.57 5.40 -29.20
CA ILE A 89 -6.41 6.03 -30.51
C ILE A 89 -7.72 6.72 -30.84
N TYR A 90 -7.66 8.04 -30.99
CA TYR A 90 -8.79 8.87 -31.38
C TYR A 90 -8.71 9.21 -32.86
N PHE A 91 -9.84 9.06 -33.55
CA PHE A 91 -10.01 9.41 -34.96
C PHE A 91 -11.11 10.47 -35.06
N ASP A 92 -10.76 11.71 -34.73
CA ASP A 92 -11.68 12.85 -34.79
C ASP A 92 -10.93 14.06 -35.38
N ASP A 93 -11.64 14.96 -36.06
CA ASP A 93 -11.04 16.18 -36.64
C ASP A 93 -10.80 17.26 -35.55
N GLU A 94 -11.51 17.17 -34.42
CA GLU A 94 -11.36 18.05 -33.27
C GLU A 94 -10.56 17.37 -32.15
N GLU A 95 -9.80 18.15 -31.38
CA GLU A 95 -8.96 17.64 -30.29
C GLU A 95 -9.82 16.97 -29.20
N PRO A 96 -9.66 15.67 -28.93
CA PRO A 96 -10.45 14.96 -27.94
C PRO A 96 -9.94 15.22 -26.51
N GLU A 97 -10.81 15.08 -25.51
CA GLU A 97 -10.36 14.93 -24.12
C GLU A 97 -9.61 13.60 -23.96
N CYS A 98 -8.28 13.66 -23.88
CA CYS A 98 -7.40 12.49 -23.82
C CYS A 98 -6.47 12.50 -22.60
N GLN A 99 -5.88 11.34 -22.29
CA GLN A 99 -4.85 11.21 -21.27
C GLN A 99 -3.45 11.45 -21.87
N GLU A 100 -2.50 11.84 -21.04
CA GLU A 100 -1.11 11.99 -21.47
C GLU A 100 -0.53 10.64 -21.93
N GLY A 101 -0.26 10.51 -23.23
CA GLY A 101 0.25 9.28 -23.86
C GLY A 101 -0.68 8.69 -24.93
N ASP A 102 -1.92 9.17 -25.04
CA ASP A 102 -2.86 8.80 -26.09
C ASP A 102 -2.45 9.34 -27.47
N ILE A 103 -2.94 8.69 -28.53
CA ILE A 103 -2.69 9.10 -29.91
C ILE A 103 -3.96 9.71 -30.48
N TRP A 104 -3.86 10.97 -30.89
CA TRP A 104 -4.88 11.62 -31.71
C TRP A 104 -4.42 11.68 -33.17
N ILE A 105 -5.24 11.15 -34.08
CA ILE A 105 -5.04 11.25 -35.53
C ILE A 105 -6.16 12.14 -36.07
N GLY A 106 -5.86 13.43 -36.21
CA GLY A 106 -6.73 14.41 -36.88
C GLY A 106 -6.47 14.48 -38.39
N GLY A 107 -7.54 14.68 -39.16
CA GLY A 107 -7.53 14.89 -40.62
C GLY A 107 -7.56 16.36 -41.01
#